data_AF-A1ZF84-F1
#
_entry.id   AF-A1ZF84-F1
#
_cell.length_a   1.000
_cell.length_b   1.000
_cell.length_c   1.000
_cell.angle_alpha   90.00
_cell.angle_beta   90.00
_cell.angle_gamma   90.00
#
_symmetry.space_group_name_H-M   'P 1'
#
loop_
_entity.id
_entity.type
_entity.pdbx_description
1 polymer ?
#
loop_
_entity_poly.entity_id
_entity_poly.type
_entity_poly.pdbx_seq_one_letter_code
_entity_poly.pdbx_strand_id
1 'polypeptide(L)'
;MDIVNVTLFYILLSLVPVDKNQFQISTKEPESKTEVTINFIRSLDKWQAVKSTEKEGLSIYFKDKTAYIKTLGSDSYAKIDWLEKAKVVTNHKKWSKVTKVTVKQIATKPFIFSVTKEGKNRRVIKLKATHHPEVSQKTPVVHVSWK
;
A
#
# COMPACT_ATOMS: atom_id res chain seq x y z
N MET A 1 -12.34 -3.01 -3.07
CA MET A 1 -10.92 -2.60 -3.25
C MET A 1 -10.28 -3.53 -4.27
N ASP A 2 -9.57 -2.99 -5.27
CA ASP A 2 -8.91 -3.80 -6.31
C ASP A 2 -7.54 -4.35 -5.89
N ILE A 3 -6.98 -5.24 -6.71
CA ILE A 3 -5.70 -5.90 -6.48
C ILE A 3 -4.50 -4.94 -6.42
N VAL A 4 -4.57 -3.81 -7.14
CA VAL A 4 -3.50 -2.82 -7.19
C VAL A 4 -3.41 -2.09 -5.85
N ASN A 5 -4.55 -1.69 -5.30
CA ASN A 5 -4.65 -1.07 -3.99
C ASN A 5 -4.18 -2.01 -2.88
N VAL A 6 -4.63 -3.26 -2.86
CA VAL A 6 -4.16 -4.25 -1.86
C VAL A 6 -2.64 -4.46 -1.95
N THR A 7 -2.09 -4.49 -3.17
CA THR A 7 -0.64 -4.58 -3.36
C THR A 7 0.09 -3.35 -2.81
N LEU A 8 -0.43 -2.15 -3.08
CA LEU A 8 0.13 -0.91 -2.58
C LEU A 8 0.16 -0.90 -1.05
N PHE A 9 -0.92 -1.31 -0.38
CA PHE A 9 -0.95 -1.49 1.07
C PHE A 9 0.10 -2.49 1.56
N TYR A 10 0.23 -3.65 0.90
CA TYR A 10 1.25 -4.63 1.26
C TYR A 10 2.67 -4.04 1.19
N ILE A 11 2.98 -3.28 0.13
CA ILE A 11 4.28 -2.62 -0.04
C ILE A 11 4.50 -1.58 1.07
N LEU A 12 3.50 -0.75 1.35
CA LEU A 12 3.56 0.27 2.40
C LEU A 12 3.89 -0.34 3.76
N LEU A 13 3.12 -1.35 4.16
CA LEU A 13 3.31 -2.03 5.44
C LEU A 13 4.64 -2.76 5.53
N SER A 14 5.13 -3.32 4.42
CA SER A 14 6.42 -4.02 4.39
C SER A 14 7.63 -3.08 4.41
N LEU A 15 7.47 -1.83 3.97
CA LEU A 15 8.54 -0.82 3.96
C LEU A 15 8.79 -0.19 5.33
N VAL A 16 7.74 -0.12 6.16
CA VAL A 16 7.80 0.48 7.49
C VAL A 16 8.50 -0.51 8.44
N PRO A 17 9.55 -0.09 9.16
CA PRO A 17 10.24 -0.96 10.11
C PRO A 17 9.31 -1.51 11.21
N VAL A 18 9.57 -2.72 11.68
CA VAL A 18 8.69 -3.45 12.62
C VAL A 18 8.57 -2.74 13.97
N ASP A 19 9.59 -1.98 14.39
CA ASP A 19 9.60 -1.17 15.61
C ASP A 19 8.70 0.08 15.52
N LYS A 20 8.16 0.39 14.34
CA LYS A 20 7.28 1.55 14.15
C LYS A 20 5.83 1.14 14.30
N ASN A 21 5.14 1.82 15.20
CA ASN A 21 3.70 1.68 15.43
C ASN A 21 2.88 2.74 14.69
N GLN A 22 3.54 3.72 14.06
CA GLN A 22 2.86 4.79 13.32
C GLN A 22 3.62 5.15 12.05
N PHE A 23 2.88 5.39 10.98
CA PHE A 23 3.39 6.00 9.76
C PHE A 23 2.28 6.79 9.07
N GLN A 24 2.65 7.61 8.10
CA GLN A 24 1.74 8.44 7.33
C GLN A 24 1.99 8.22 5.85
N ILE A 25 0.94 8.25 5.06
CA ILE A 25 1.05 8.44 3.62
C ILE A 25 0.41 9.76 3.20
N SER A 26 1.04 10.42 2.25
CA SER A 26 0.49 11.56 1.52
C SER A 26 0.38 11.19 0.05
N THR A 27 -0.76 11.47 -0.54
CA THR A 27 -1.04 11.19 -1.95
C THR A 27 -1.99 12.23 -2.52
N LYS A 28 -2.20 12.24 -3.83
CA LYS A 28 -3.19 13.13 -4.46
C LYS A 28 -4.37 12.30 -4.94
N GLU A 29 -5.58 12.74 -4.62
CA GLU A 29 -6.79 12.13 -5.17
C GLU A 29 -6.76 12.23 -6.72
N PRO A 30 -7.03 11.14 -7.45
CA PRO A 30 -6.93 11.15 -8.91
C PRO A 30 -7.82 12.21 -9.60
N GLU A 31 -9.00 12.47 -9.05
CA GLU A 31 -10.00 13.38 -9.64
C GLU A 31 -9.78 14.84 -9.22
N SER A 32 -9.68 15.10 -7.92
CA SER A 32 -9.59 16.46 -7.37
C SER A 32 -8.17 17.02 -7.37
N LYS A 33 -7.15 16.16 -7.49
CA LYS A 33 -5.72 16.46 -7.26
C LYS A 33 -5.42 17.01 -5.86
N THR A 34 -6.40 17.00 -4.96
CA THR A 34 -6.27 17.42 -3.56
C THR A 34 -5.30 16.49 -2.85
N GLU A 35 -4.41 17.07 -2.06
CA GLU A 35 -3.52 16.29 -1.21
C GLU A 35 -4.31 15.66 -0.08
N VAL A 36 -4.23 14.34 0.00
CA VAL A 36 -4.83 13.53 1.05
C VAL A 36 -3.73 12.90 1.88
N THR A 37 -3.84 13.10 3.18
CA THR A 37 -3.03 12.43 4.17
C THR A 37 -3.81 11.31 4.83
N ILE A 38 -3.21 10.14 4.94
CA ILE A 38 -3.77 8.99 5.67
C ILE A 38 -2.75 8.56 6.73
N ASN A 39 -3.19 8.56 7.98
CA ASN A 39 -2.40 8.14 9.13
C ASN A 39 -2.64 6.67 9.40
N PHE A 40 -1.56 5.92 9.60
CA PHE A 40 -1.58 4.52 9.94
C PHE A 40 -1.09 4.34 11.37
N ILE A 41 -1.92 3.75 12.21
CA ILE A 41 -1.63 3.48 13.61
C ILE A 41 -1.77 1.97 13.83
N ARG A 42 -0.74 1.34 14.38
CA ARG A 42 -0.75 -0.08 14.71
C ARG A 42 -1.36 -0.27 16.10
N SER A 43 -2.41 -1.07 16.17
CA SER A 43 -2.98 -1.57 17.42
C SER A 43 -2.85 -3.10 17.41
N LEU A 44 -2.03 -3.62 18.32
CA LEU A 44 -1.60 -5.02 18.33
C LEU A 44 -0.94 -5.40 16.97
N ASP A 45 -1.58 -6.27 16.19
CA ASP A 45 -1.12 -6.70 14.85
C ASP A 45 -1.94 -6.11 13.70
N LYS A 46 -2.78 -5.12 13.99
CA LYS A 46 -3.66 -4.51 12.99
C LYS A 46 -3.25 -3.08 12.74
N TRP A 47 -3.24 -2.69 11.46
CA TRP A 47 -3.07 -1.30 11.07
C TRP A 47 -4.44 -0.66 10.90
N GLN A 48 -4.63 0.47 11.55
CA GLN A 48 -5.79 1.33 11.33
C GLN A 48 -5.33 2.51 10.48
N ALA A 49 -5.94 2.66 9.31
CA ALA A 49 -5.75 3.77 8.39
C ALA A 49 -6.89 4.77 8.59
N VAL A 50 -6.56 6.02 8.92
CA VAL A 50 -7.53 7.10 9.13
C VAL A 50 -7.13 8.28 8.26
N LYS A 51 -8.03 8.72 7.38
CA LYS A 51 -7.80 9.91 6.56
C LYS A 51 -7.85 11.14 7.46
N SER A 52 -6.90 12.07 7.33
CA SER A 52 -6.80 13.22 8.24
C SER A 52 -8.05 14.11 8.27
N THR A 53 -8.85 14.09 7.20
CA THR A 53 -10.05 14.93 7.04
C THR A 53 -11.35 14.21 7.41
N GLU A 54 -11.32 12.91 7.70
CA GLU A 54 -12.52 12.10 7.93
C GLU A 54 -12.45 11.42 9.30
N LYS A 55 -13.61 11.29 9.97
CA LYS A 55 -13.73 10.48 11.19
C LYS A 55 -13.83 8.98 10.88
N GLU A 56 -14.19 8.65 9.65
CA GLU A 56 -14.29 7.28 9.18
C GLU A 56 -12.91 6.77 8.76
N GLY A 57 -12.62 5.54 9.15
CA GLY A 57 -11.34 4.90 8.91
C GLY A 57 -11.51 3.49 8.38
N LEU A 58 -10.38 2.91 8.02
CA LEU A 58 -10.23 1.56 7.50
C LEU A 58 -9.32 0.79 8.45
N SER A 59 -9.72 -0.38 8.91
CA SER A 59 -8.80 -1.35 9.52
C SER A 59 -8.31 -2.30 8.44
N ILE A 60 -6.99 -2.44 8.31
CA ILE A 60 -6.35 -3.37 7.40
C ILE A 60 -5.27 -4.17 8.14
N TYR A 61 -5.27 -5.48 7.94
CA TYR A 61 -4.15 -6.32 8.34
C TYR A 61 -3.98 -7.48 7.37
N PHE A 62 -2.77 -8.03 7.33
CA PHE A 62 -2.44 -9.19 6.53
C PHE A 62 -2.19 -10.35 7.48
N LYS A 63 -2.86 -11.47 7.26
CA LYS A 63 -2.58 -12.74 7.93
C LYS A 63 -2.34 -13.78 6.85
N ASP A 64 -1.18 -14.41 6.88
CA ASP A 64 -0.70 -15.34 5.86
C ASP A 64 -0.77 -14.73 4.45
N LYS A 65 -1.65 -15.24 3.59
CA LYS A 65 -1.83 -14.81 2.20
C LYS A 65 -3.01 -13.88 1.98
N THR A 66 -3.73 -13.56 3.05
CA THR A 66 -5.04 -12.92 2.99
C THR A 66 -4.97 -11.53 3.61
N ALA A 67 -5.48 -10.54 2.86
CA ALA A 67 -5.75 -9.21 3.38
C ALA A 67 -7.15 -9.19 4.01
N TYR A 68 -7.22 -8.69 5.24
CA TYR A 68 -8.46 -8.47 5.97
C TYR A 68 -8.71 -6.98 6.08
N ILE A 69 -9.83 -6.54 5.52
CA ILE A 69 -10.17 -5.13 5.40
C ILE A 69 -11.54 -4.90 6.02
N LYS A 70 -11.64 -3.96 6.94
CA LYS A 70 -12.88 -3.55 7.59
C LYS A 70 -13.03 -2.04 7.51
N THR A 71 -14.08 -1.57 6.87
CA THR A 71 -14.49 -0.17 6.94
C THR A 71 -15.15 0.10 8.29
N LEU A 72 -14.90 1.27 8.90
CA LEU A 72 -15.68 1.70 10.07
C LEU A 72 -17.16 1.72 9.69
N GLY A 73 -18.02 1.11 10.52
CA GLY A 73 -19.46 0.97 10.26
C GLY A 73 -19.88 -0.37 9.63
N SER A 74 -18.93 -1.18 9.14
CA SER A 74 -19.22 -2.60 8.85
C SER A 74 -18.94 -3.43 10.10
N ASP A 75 -19.72 -4.50 10.34
CA ASP A 75 -19.41 -5.47 11.39
C ASP A 75 -18.43 -6.56 10.92
N SER A 76 -18.29 -6.73 9.61
CA SER A 76 -17.54 -7.83 9.00
C SER A 76 -16.25 -7.37 8.33
N TYR A 77 -15.28 -8.28 8.22
CA TYR A 77 -14.07 -8.08 7.42
C TYR A 77 -14.28 -8.63 6.01
N ALA A 78 -14.01 -7.82 4.99
CA ALA A 78 -13.75 -8.32 3.65
C ALA A 78 -12.42 -9.08 3.64
N LYS A 79 -12.42 -10.28 3.07
CA LYS A 79 -11.23 -11.12 2.92
C LYS A 79 -10.81 -11.11 1.45
N ILE A 80 -9.53 -10.88 1.20
CA ILE A 80 -8.96 -10.92 -0.14
C ILE A 80 -7.72 -11.81 -0.12
N ASP A 81 -7.83 -13.00 -0.72
CA ASP A 81 -6.73 -13.96 -0.89
C ASP A 81 -5.78 -13.50 -2.01
N TRP A 82 -5.11 -12.39 -1.73
CA TRP A 82 -4.34 -11.63 -2.70
C TRP A 82 -3.03 -12.33 -3.08
N LEU A 83 -2.29 -12.86 -2.10
CA LEU A 83 -1.02 -13.55 -2.35
C LEU A 83 -1.19 -14.92 -3.02
N GLU A 84 -2.41 -15.46 -3.06
CA GLU A 84 -2.70 -16.66 -3.86
C GLU A 84 -2.88 -16.32 -5.35
N LYS A 85 -3.32 -15.09 -5.64
CA LYS A 85 -3.58 -14.61 -7.01
C LYS A 85 -2.41 -13.86 -7.62
N ALA A 86 -1.45 -13.42 -6.81
CA ALA A 86 -0.32 -12.61 -7.23
C ALA A 86 0.98 -13.04 -6.55
N LYS A 87 2.05 -13.20 -7.35
CA LYS A 87 3.41 -13.43 -6.85
C LYS A 87 4.15 -12.11 -6.75
N VAL A 88 4.55 -11.74 -5.54
CA VAL A 88 5.40 -10.58 -5.28
C VAL A 88 6.86 -10.95 -5.47
N VAL A 89 7.56 -10.20 -6.31
CA VAL A 89 9.00 -10.33 -6.54
C VAL A 89 9.64 -8.98 -6.28
N THR A 90 10.44 -8.90 -5.22
CA THR A 90 11.26 -7.73 -4.91
C THR A 90 12.63 -7.85 -5.56
N ASN A 91 13.27 -6.73 -5.90
CA ASN A 91 14.64 -6.74 -6.40
C ASN A 91 15.70 -6.91 -5.30
N HIS A 92 15.28 -6.96 -4.03
CA HIS A 92 16.17 -7.10 -2.88
C HIS A 92 15.44 -7.80 -1.72
N LYS A 93 16.17 -8.61 -0.92
CA LYS A 93 15.59 -9.37 0.20
C LYS A 93 15.15 -8.47 1.36
N LYS A 94 15.95 -7.46 1.71
CA LYS A 94 15.63 -6.46 2.74
C LYS A 94 14.75 -5.36 2.15
N TRP A 95 13.51 -5.21 2.66
CA TRP A 95 12.54 -4.19 2.24
C TRP A 95 13.08 -2.76 2.30
N SER A 96 13.92 -2.46 3.29
CA SER A 96 14.55 -1.13 3.45
C SER A 96 15.43 -0.69 2.27
N LYS A 97 15.89 -1.65 1.45
CA LYS A 97 16.72 -1.46 0.25
C LYS A 97 15.97 -1.75 -1.06
N VAL A 98 14.69 -2.14 -1.00
CA VAL A 98 13.90 -2.43 -2.21
C VAL A 98 13.69 -1.14 -2.99
N THR A 99 13.95 -1.20 -4.30
CA THR A 99 13.68 -0.10 -5.24
C THR A 99 12.69 -0.46 -6.34
N LYS A 100 12.37 -1.76 -6.47
CA LYS A 100 11.40 -2.27 -7.44
C LYS A 100 10.65 -3.46 -6.87
N VAL A 101 9.32 -3.41 -6.97
CA VAL A 101 8.41 -4.52 -6.65
C VAL A 101 7.66 -4.91 -7.91
N THR A 102 7.75 -6.18 -8.30
CA THR A 102 7.04 -6.74 -9.46
C THR A 102 5.97 -7.69 -8.96
N VAL A 103 4.74 -7.51 -9.44
CA VAL A 103 3.60 -8.33 -9.04
C VAL A 103 3.15 -9.10 -10.26
N LYS A 104 3.45 -10.40 -10.29
CA LYS A 104 3.08 -11.30 -11.38
C LYS A 104 1.72 -11.92 -11.06
N GLN A 105 0.71 -11.61 -11.84
CA GLN A 105 -0.55 -12.36 -11.83
C GLN A 105 -0.47 -13.47 -12.87
N ILE A 106 -1.18 -14.57 -12.64
CA ILE A 106 -1.09 -15.79 -13.44
C ILE A 106 -1.52 -15.57 -14.90
N ALA A 107 -2.32 -14.54 -15.21
CA ALA A 107 -2.87 -14.29 -16.55
C ALA A 107 -2.81 -12.81 -17.03
N THR A 108 -2.08 -11.92 -16.34
CA THR A 108 -1.97 -10.51 -16.75
C THR A 108 -0.51 -10.04 -16.71
N LYS A 109 -0.19 -9.02 -17.51
CA LYS A 109 1.13 -8.39 -17.47
C LYS A 109 1.44 -7.93 -16.03
N PRO A 110 2.70 -7.97 -15.59
CA PRO A 110 3.00 -7.66 -14.20
C PRO A 110 2.87 -6.17 -13.90
N PHE A 111 2.33 -5.84 -12.73
CA PHE A 111 2.44 -4.49 -12.17
C PHE A 111 3.86 -4.27 -11.63
N ILE A 112 4.44 -3.12 -11.93
CA ILE A 112 5.81 -2.78 -11.50
C ILE A 112 5.75 -1.48 -10.70
N PHE A 113 6.00 -1.58 -9.41
CA PHE A 113 6.12 -0.43 -8.52
C PHE A 113 7.60 -0.05 -8.38
N SER A 114 7.92 1.23 -8.59
CA SER A 114 9.21 1.80 -8.19
C SER A 114 9.11 2.35 -6.77
N VAL A 115 10.12 2.06 -5.96
CA VAL A 115 10.27 2.58 -4.59
C VAL A 115 11.53 3.44 -4.54
N THR A 116 11.37 4.73 -4.31
CA THR A 116 12.47 5.70 -4.26
C THR A 116 12.72 6.12 -2.82
N LYS A 117 13.99 6.16 -2.41
CA LYS A 117 14.39 6.69 -1.09
C LYS A 117 14.60 8.19 -1.18
N GLU A 118 13.78 8.96 -0.46
CA GLU A 118 13.93 10.42 -0.33
C GLU A 118 14.52 10.85 1.01
N GLY A 119 14.60 9.95 1.99
CA GLY A 119 15.17 10.25 3.30
C GLY A 119 15.34 9.00 4.15
N LYS A 120 15.82 9.16 5.39
CA LYS A 120 15.97 8.05 6.33
C LYS A 120 14.65 7.30 6.51
N ASN A 121 13.59 8.05 6.83
CA ASN A 121 12.25 7.54 7.10
C ASN A 121 11.21 7.99 6.06
N ARG A 122 11.63 8.21 4.80
CA ARG A 122 10.74 8.64 3.72
C ARG A 122 10.96 7.79 2.47
N ARG A 123 9.88 7.33 1.84
CA ARG A 123 9.90 6.64 0.54
C ARG A 123 8.80 7.18 -0.36
N VAL A 124 9.01 7.08 -1.67
CA VAL A 124 8.00 7.35 -2.69
C VAL A 124 7.73 6.09 -3.48
N ILE A 125 6.46 5.77 -3.65
CA ILE A 125 5.99 4.61 -4.40
C ILE A 125 5.21 5.11 -5.62
N LYS A 126 5.56 4.59 -6.78
CA LYS A 126 4.89 4.90 -8.05
C LYS A 126 4.70 3.64 -8.87
N LEU A 127 3.52 3.45 -9.43
CA LEU A 127 3.28 2.42 -10.44
C LEU A 127 3.92 2.86 -11.77
N LYS A 128 4.68 1.99 -12.42
CA LYS A 128 5.25 2.24 -13.73
C LYS A 128 4.20 1.98 -14.81
N ALA A 129 4.08 2.92 -15.75
CA ALA A 129 3.15 2.85 -16.88
C ALA A 129 3.50 1.80 -17.95
N THR A 130 4.66 1.12 -17.84
CA THR A 130 5.23 0.27 -18.92
C THR A 130 4.29 -0.84 -19.41
N HIS A 131 3.50 -1.45 -18.52
CA HIS A 131 2.61 -2.55 -18.89
C HIS A 131 1.13 -2.21 -18.77
N HIS A 132 0.80 -1.17 -18.00
CA HIS A 132 -0.57 -0.77 -17.63
C HIS A 132 -0.66 0.76 -17.51
N PRO A 133 -0.53 1.51 -18.62
CA PRO A 133 -0.51 2.98 -18.59
C PRO A 133 -1.80 3.57 -18.02
N GLU A 134 -2.96 3.01 -18.37
CA GLU A 134 -4.28 3.43 -17.88
C GLU A 134 -4.43 3.24 -16.36
N VAL A 135 -3.93 2.12 -15.84
CA VAL A 135 -3.93 1.87 -14.39
C VAL A 135 -2.93 2.80 -13.70
N SER A 136 -1.77 3.03 -14.31
CA SER A 136 -0.74 3.93 -13.78
C SER A 136 -1.20 5.39 -13.71
N GLN A 137 -2.09 5.85 -14.59
CA GLN A 137 -2.64 7.20 -14.53
C GLN A 137 -3.64 7.37 -13.39
N LYS A 138 -4.40 6.32 -13.08
CA LYS A 138 -5.38 6.30 -11.98
C LYS A 138 -4.77 5.98 -10.62
N THR A 139 -3.59 5.34 -10.60
CA THR A 139 -2.87 5.00 -9.37
C THR A 139 -2.02 6.19 -8.95
N PRO A 140 -2.31 6.84 -7.82
CA PRO A 140 -1.59 8.04 -7.43
C PRO A 140 -0.19 7.70 -6.93
N VAL A 141 0.70 8.69 -6.98
CA VAL A 141 2.02 8.61 -6.35
C VAL A 141 1.84 8.71 -4.84
N VAL A 142 2.49 7.81 -4.10
CA VAL A 142 2.35 7.74 -2.64
C VAL A 142 3.67 8.08 -1.98
N HIS A 143 3.65 9.10 -1.13
CA HIS A 143 4.76 9.47 -0.26
C HIS A 143 4.51 8.84 1.10
N VAL A 144 5.36 7.92 1.54
CA VAL A 144 5.26 7.28 2.86
C VAL A 144 6.34 7.81 3.78
N SER A 145 5.97 8.09 5.03
CA SER A 145 6.90 8.56 6.05
C SER A 145 6.58 7.99 7.44
N TRP A 146 7.60 7.79 8.27
CA TRP A 146 7.46 7.31 9.66
C TRP A 146 8.42 8.05 10.61
N LYS A 147 8.15 8.01 11.92
CA LYS A 147 9.03 8.57 12.95
C LYS A 147 9.73 7.47 13.71
#